data_AF-A0A518K7U9-F1
#
_entry.id   AF-A0A518K7U9-F1
#
_cell.length_a   1.000
_cell.length_b   1.000
_cell.length_c   1.000
_cell.angle_alpha   90.00
_cell.angle_beta   90.00
_cell.angle_gamma   90.00
#
_symmetry.space_group_name_H-M   'P 1'
#
loop_
_entity.id
_entity.type
_entity.pdbx_description
1 polymer ?
#
loop_
_entity_poly.entity_id
_entity_poly.type
_entity_poly.pdbx_seq_one_letter_code
_entity_poly.pdbx_strand_id
1 'polypeptide(L)'
;MSVLNQEPKQGFLLVLFAMPALILSASLADAHIGRRFSVEVVNGKLQAQGVNNGESDGAPLTRPYVNVIHDHWKNTPGLDQAYATLPEYDVSPSAATALLGHSLSLELIGVTRWQSPPMMPGANTAPTLTQLAPGDLITVEAAMGVADSIDFGTVTLMEAVPFGGAREVAVLYQINSHPADEIHVLEFILSTSSAAIEPSNTIYVLLSPDGDNPMAKLHHASLFLEGYLATIPEPTGACLAVASVGGALLSQRRKRRRELSDLNAVVLWNRW
;
A
#
# COMPACT_ATOMS: atom_id res chain seq x y z
N MET A 1 -18.90 -12.08 82.95
CA MET A 1 -17.54 -11.49 83.06
C MET A 1 -17.05 -11.20 81.64
N SER A 2 -16.87 -9.91 81.32
CA SER A 2 -16.13 -9.30 80.17
C SER A 2 -16.46 -9.86 78.76
N VAL A 3 -17.24 -9.25 77.84
CA VAL A 3 -17.50 -7.86 77.39
C VAL A 3 -16.26 -7.02 77.04
N LEU A 4 -15.90 -7.06 75.75
CA LEU A 4 -15.14 -6.07 74.94
C LEU A 4 -15.48 -6.48 73.48
N ASN A 5 -16.35 -5.86 72.69
CA ASN A 5 -16.67 -4.45 72.43
C ASN A 5 -15.51 -3.67 71.79
N GLN A 6 -15.34 -3.82 70.47
CA GLN A 6 -14.86 -2.74 69.60
C GLN A 6 -15.64 -2.72 68.27
N GLU A 7 -16.41 -1.65 68.15
CA GLU A 7 -17.17 -1.13 67.01
C GLU A 7 -16.24 -0.32 66.05
N PRO A 8 -16.73 0.19 64.91
CA PRO A 8 -16.08 0.19 63.60
C PRO A 8 -15.17 1.39 63.32
N LYS A 9 -14.39 1.30 62.25
CA LYS A 9 -13.82 2.48 61.58
C LYS A 9 -14.36 2.60 60.16
N GLN A 10 -15.39 3.42 60.01
CA GLN A 10 -15.64 4.18 58.80
C GLN A 10 -14.75 5.44 58.80
N GLY A 11 -14.22 5.80 57.64
CA GLY A 11 -13.41 7.00 57.39
C GLY A 11 -12.37 6.67 56.32
N PHE A 12 -12.28 7.30 55.15
CA PHE A 12 -12.71 8.63 54.74
C PHE A 12 -12.95 8.62 53.22
N LEU A 13 -13.91 9.45 52.81
CA LEU A 13 -14.31 9.72 51.43
C LEU A 13 -13.35 10.75 50.78
N LEU A 14 -13.11 10.57 49.47
CA LEU A 14 -13.11 11.60 48.42
C LEU A 14 -11.86 12.52 48.15
N VAL A 15 -11.58 12.63 46.83
CA VAL A 15 -10.94 13.70 46.02
C VAL A 15 -9.40 13.78 45.94
N LEU A 16 -8.81 13.44 44.76
CA LEU A 16 -8.34 14.39 43.73
C LEU A 16 -7.51 13.72 42.61
N PHE A 17 -7.82 14.15 41.39
CA PHE A 17 -7.12 14.00 40.11
C PHE A 17 -5.59 14.05 40.14
N ALA A 18 -4.94 13.09 39.46
CA ALA A 18 -3.69 13.19 38.66
C ALA A 18 -3.24 11.73 38.40
N MET A 19 -3.24 11.13 37.21
CA MET A 19 -2.66 11.58 35.94
C MET A 19 -1.39 12.41 36.15
N PRO A 20 -0.26 11.75 36.50
CA PRO A 20 0.96 11.86 35.74
C PRO A 20 0.99 10.64 34.80
N ALA A 21 0.86 10.82 33.49
CA ALA A 21 2.02 11.17 32.69
C ALA A 21 3.24 10.31 33.08
N LEU A 22 3.14 8.98 32.89
CA LEU A 22 4.26 8.26 32.28
C LEU A 22 4.12 8.58 30.78
N ILE A 23 4.54 9.76 30.31
CA ILE A 23 5.93 10.04 29.89
C ILE A 23 6.51 8.76 29.28
N LEU A 24 6.26 8.58 27.99
CA LEU A 24 7.22 8.99 26.96
C LEU A 24 8.61 8.40 27.23
N SER A 25 8.67 7.10 27.08
CA SER A 25 9.68 6.51 26.22
C SER A 25 8.89 5.66 25.22
N ALA A 26 8.17 6.26 24.26
CA ALA A 26 8.79 6.65 22.98
C ALA A 26 10.25 6.23 22.93
N SER A 27 10.47 4.91 22.91
CA SER A 27 11.60 4.38 22.18
C SER A 27 11.54 5.09 20.84
N LEU A 28 12.50 5.98 20.61
CA LEU A 28 13.05 6.18 19.29
C LEU A 28 13.52 4.78 18.88
N ALA A 29 12.57 3.95 18.42
CA ALA A 29 12.88 2.80 17.61
C ALA A 29 13.74 3.40 16.51
N ASP A 30 15.00 2.99 16.54
CA ASP A 30 16.00 3.48 15.62
C ASP A 30 15.46 3.19 14.24
N ALA A 31 15.11 4.26 13.54
CA ALA A 31 14.21 4.09 12.44
C ALA A 31 14.93 3.23 11.39
N HIS A 32 14.34 2.13 10.94
CA HIS A 32 14.85 1.28 9.87
C HIS A 32 15.37 2.17 8.75
N ILE A 33 16.69 2.14 8.60
CA ILE A 33 17.45 2.97 7.68
C ILE A 33 17.20 2.41 6.27
N GLY A 34 16.64 3.22 5.38
CA GLY A 34 16.36 2.81 4.02
C GLY A 34 15.34 3.66 3.27
N ARG A 35 14.66 3.01 2.34
CA ARG A 35 13.73 3.61 1.38
C ARG A 35 12.31 3.48 1.91
N ARG A 36 11.59 4.59 1.98
CA ARG A 36 10.28 4.68 2.65
C ARG A 36 9.32 5.58 1.87
N PHE A 37 8.04 5.38 2.11
CA PHE A 37 6.99 6.31 1.73
C PHE A 37 6.55 7.17 2.92
N SER A 38 6.68 8.49 2.80
CA SER A 38 6.00 9.46 3.66
C SER A 38 4.57 9.64 3.17
N VAL A 39 3.60 9.15 3.94
CA VAL A 39 2.17 9.33 3.71
C VAL A 39 1.77 10.77 4.07
N GLU A 40 1.15 11.40 3.09
CA GLU A 40 0.74 12.79 3.11
C GLU A 40 -0.73 12.93 2.70
N VAL A 41 -1.37 13.99 3.17
CA VAL A 41 -2.71 14.41 2.71
C VAL A 41 -2.56 15.75 2.03
N VAL A 42 -2.64 15.76 0.71
CA VAL A 42 -2.44 16.95 -0.12
C VAL A 42 -3.74 17.25 -0.84
N ASN A 43 -4.31 18.44 -0.61
CA ASN A 43 -5.58 18.87 -1.20
C ASN A 43 -6.73 17.86 -0.98
N GLY A 44 -6.78 17.23 0.19
CA GLY A 44 -7.82 16.25 0.53
C GLY A 44 -7.63 14.86 -0.10
N LYS A 45 -6.45 14.57 -0.66
CA LYS A 45 -6.12 13.28 -1.27
C LYS A 45 -4.87 12.67 -0.65
N LEU A 46 -4.85 11.35 -0.51
CA LEU A 46 -3.66 10.62 -0.05
C LEU A 46 -2.55 10.67 -1.09
N GLN A 47 -1.32 10.80 -0.63
CA GLN A 47 -0.10 10.73 -1.43
C GLN A 47 0.98 9.99 -0.65
N ALA A 48 1.89 9.34 -1.35
CA ALA A 48 3.06 8.69 -0.78
C ALA A 48 4.33 9.31 -1.39
N GLN A 49 5.07 10.10 -0.61
CA GLN A 49 6.33 10.71 -1.04
C GLN A 49 7.48 9.76 -0.75
N GLY A 50 8.24 9.35 -1.78
CA GLY A 50 9.44 8.54 -1.57
C GLY A 50 10.52 9.32 -0.81
N VAL A 51 11.11 8.71 0.21
CA VAL A 51 12.20 9.25 1.03
C VAL A 51 13.26 8.16 1.22
N ASN A 52 14.52 8.52 1.07
CA ASN A 52 15.67 7.69 1.42
C ASN A 52 16.33 8.31 2.66
N ASN A 53 16.16 7.67 3.82
CA ASN A 53 16.86 8.06 5.05
C ASN A 53 18.09 7.16 5.31
N GLY A 54 18.44 6.30 4.35
CA GLY A 54 19.57 5.39 4.42
C GLY A 54 20.77 5.77 3.59
N GLU A 55 21.55 4.74 3.22
CA GLU A 55 22.72 4.93 2.38
C GLU A 55 22.32 5.63 1.08
N SER A 56 23.15 6.59 0.66
CA SER A 56 22.92 7.27 -0.59
C SER A 56 23.01 6.26 -1.74
N ASP A 57 21.97 6.27 -2.56
CA ASP A 57 21.90 5.46 -3.77
C ASP A 57 22.03 6.32 -5.03
N GLY A 58 22.63 7.51 -4.89
CA GLY A 58 22.81 8.48 -5.95
C GLY A 58 21.57 9.34 -6.25
N ALA A 59 20.42 9.08 -5.63
CA ALA A 59 19.25 9.94 -5.69
C ALA A 59 19.21 10.96 -4.54
N PRO A 60 18.45 12.07 -4.67
CA PRO A 60 18.18 12.97 -3.55
C PRO A 60 17.45 12.27 -2.40
N LEU A 61 17.63 12.77 -1.17
CA LEU A 61 17.00 12.23 0.05
C LEU A 61 15.48 12.13 -0.08
N THR A 62 14.82 13.20 -0.54
CA THR A 62 13.41 13.15 -0.93
C THR A 62 13.35 12.91 -2.43
N ARG A 63 12.66 11.86 -2.85
CA ARG A 63 12.51 11.53 -4.27
C ARG A 63 11.83 12.70 -4.98
N PRO A 64 12.31 13.10 -6.17
CA PRO A 64 11.63 14.13 -6.96
C PRO A 64 10.27 13.64 -7.49
N TYR A 65 10.02 12.34 -7.40
CA TYR A 65 8.82 11.67 -7.87
C TYR A 65 7.95 11.25 -6.69
N VAL A 66 6.66 11.56 -6.80
CA VAL A 66 5.64 11.11 -5.84
C VAL A 66 5.16 9.73 -6.24
N ASN A 67 4.70 8.95 -5.27
CA ASN A 67 4.09 7.64 -5.45
C ASN A 67 4.98 6.62 -6.18
N VAL A 68 6.31 6.77 -6.16
CA VAL A 68 7.21 5.75 -6.69
C VAL A 68 8.49 5.67 -5.87
N ILE A 69 8.92 4.44 -5.60
CA ILE A 69 10.23 4.16 -5.02
C ILE A 69 10.65 2.75 -5.40
N HIS A 70 11.93 2.55 -5.67
CA HIS A 70 12.50 1.22 -5.84
C HIS A 70 13.17 0.74 -4.56
N ASP A 71 13.20 -0.56 -4.35
CA ASP A 71 14.15 -1.25 -3.50
C ASP A 71 14.56 -2.59 -4.14
N HIS A 72 15.15 -3.48 -3.36
CA HIS A 72 15.76 -4.72 -3.82
C HIS A 72 15.21 -5.91 -3.07
N TRP A 73 15.01 -7.00 -3.81
CA TRP A 73 14.88 -8.32 -3.23
C TRP A 73 16.16 -8.72 -2.50
N LYS A 74 15.99 -9.58 -1.49
CA LYS A 74 17.06 -10.32 -0.83
C LYS A 74 16.77 -11.80 -1.02
N ASN A 75 17.67 -12.50 -1.70
CA ASN A 75 17.52 -13.93 -1.91
C ASN A 75 17.72 -14.68 -0.60
N THR A 76 16.93 -15.72 -0.35
CA THR A 76 17.04 -16.51 0.89
C THR A 76 17.92 -17.73 0.62
N PRO A 77 19.15 -17.80 1.16
CA PRO A 77 20.05 -18.90 0.84
C PRO A 77 19.45 -20.26 1.23
N GLY A 78 19.39 -21.17 0.26
CA GLY A 78 18.87 -22.53 0.47
C GLY A 78 17.35 -22.67 0.36
N LEU A 79 16.62 -21.58 0.11
CA LEU A 79 15.22 -21.60 -0.30
C LEU A 79 15.13 -21.05 -1.73
N ASP A 80 14.04 -21.35 -2.44
CA ASP A 80 13.74 -20.75 -3.75
C ASP A 80 12.79 -19.55 -3.54
N GLN A 81 13.23 -18.58 -2.75
CA GLN A 81 12.39 -17.46 -2.30
C GLN A 81 13.25 -16.22 -2.04
N ALA A 82 12.74 -15.06 -2.45
CA ALA A 82 13.32 -13.77 -2.09
C ALA A 82 12.30 -12.92 -1.32
N TYR A 83 12.81 -11.98 -0.52
CA TYR A 83 11.97 -11.07 0.26
C TYR A 83 12.51 -9.65 0.24
N ALA A 84 11.64 -8.68 0.50
CA ALA A 84 12.01 -7.30 0.80
C ALA A 84 11.16 -6.81 1.97
N THR A 85 11.76 -6.06 2.89
CA THR A 85 11.05 -5.41 4.02
C THR A 85 10.85 -3.92 3.77
N LEU A 86 11.19 -3.45 2.56
CA LEU A 86 11.14 -2.07 2.14
C LEU A 86 10.52 -2.01 0.73
N PRO A 87 9.83 -0.91 0.38
CA PRO A 87 9.66 0.29 1.19
C PRO A 87 8.65 0.13 2.34
N GLU A 88 8.95 0.79 3.45
CA GLU A 88 8.01 0.97 4.58
C GLU A 88 7.22 2.26 4.46
N TYR A 89 6.21 2.43 5.33
CA TYR A 89 5.37 3.62 5.36
C TYR A 89 5.54 4.41 6.66
N ASP A 90 5.70 5.72 6.53
CA ASP A 90 5.68 6.69 7.61
C ASP A 90 4.46 7.60 7.44
N VAL A 91 3.66 7.80 8.47
CA VAL A 91 2.58 8.80 8.46
C VAL A 91 3.13 10.09 9.06
N SER A 92 3.31 11.10 8.22
CA SER A 92 3.85 12.39 8.64
C SER A 92 2.98 13.03 9.74
N PRO A 93 3.58 13.80 10.69
CA PRO A 93 2.79 14.50 11.71
C PRO A 93 1.72 15.44 11.13
N SER A 94 1.98 16.02 9.95
CA SER A 94 1.01 16.80 9.20
C SER A 94 -0.18 15.98 8.72
N ALA A 95 0.06 14.79 8.16
CA ALA A 95 -1.02 13.89 7.71
C ALA A 95 -1.81 13.30 8.89
N ALA A 96 -1.13 13.04 10.01
CA ALA A 96 -1.71 12.44 11.20
C ALA A 96 -2.91 13.22 11.74
N THR A 97 -2.91 14.55 11.60
CA THR A 97 -4.05 15.38 12.05
C THR A 97 -5.31 15.09 11.23
N ALA A 98 -5.17 14.93 9.91
CA ALA A 98 -6.30 14.66 9.02
C ALA A 98 -6.76 13.19 9.10
N LEU A 99 -5.85 12.28 9.45
CA LEU A 99 -6.08 10.85 9.49
C LEU A 99 -6.36 10.28 10.89
N LEU A 100 -6.33 11.11 11.94
CA LEU A 100 -6.41 10.68 13.33
C LEU A 100 -7.61 9.75 13.58
N GLY A 101 -7.33 8.54 14.07
CA GLY A 101 -8.35 7.53 14.38
C GLY A 101 -8.95 6.81 13.17
N HIS A 102 -8.52 7.14 11.95
CA HIS A 102 -8.91 6.44 10.72
C HIS A 102 -7.88 5.38 10.35
N SER A 103 -8.33 4.36 9.61
CA SER A 103 -7.45 3.31 9.13
C SER A 103 -6.64 3.79 7.92
N LEU A 104 -5.54 3.09 7.64
CA LEU A 104 -4.82 3.18 6.38
C LEU A 104 -4.64 1.77 5.80
N SER A 105 -4.93 1.62 4.51
CA SER A 105 -4.88 0.33 3.81
C SER A 105 -4.25 0.49 2.43
N LEU A 106 -3.52 -0.53 1.97
CA LEU A 106 -3.01 -0.65 0.61
C LEU A 106 -3.82 -1.71 -0.13
N GLU A 107 -4.38 -1.33 -1.27
CA GLU A 107 -4.95 -2.27 -2.23
C GLU A 107 -3.90 -2.54 -3.31
N LEU A 108 -3.44 -3.79 -3.43
CA LEU A 108 -2.65 -4.24 -4.57
C LEU A 108 -3.58 -4.33 -5.77
N ILE A 109 -3.30 -3.60 -6.84
CA ILE A 109 -4.18 -3.52 -8.03
C ILE A 109 -3.51 -4.05 -9.30
N GLY A 110 -2.19 -4.29 -9.26
CA GLY A 110 -1.44 -4.78 -10.41
C GLY A 110 -0.03 -5.20 -10.02
N VAL A 111 0.48 -6.19 -10.75
CA VAL A 111 1.89 -6.59 -10.67
C VAL A 111 2.38 -6.85 -12.08
N THR A 112 3.48 -6.19 -12.44
CA THR A 112 4.15 -6.38 -13.72
C THR A 112 5.66 -6.50 -13.51
N ARG A 113 6.38 -6.81 -14.58
CA ARG A 113 7.84 -6.85 -14.57
C ARG A 113 8.43 -6.23 -15.83
N TRP A 114 9.61 -5.65 -15.67
CA TRP A 114 10.49 -5.30 -16.79
C TRP A 114 11.59 -6.34 -16.90
N GLN A 115 11.42 -7.30 -17.81
CA GLN A 115 12.39 -8.34 -18.09
C GLN A 115 13.58 -7.77 -18.90
N SER A 116 14.79 -8.14 -18.50
CA SER A 116 16.04 -7.81 -19.17
C SER A 116 16.18 -6.32 -19.50
N PRO A 117 16.06 -5.42 -18.52
CA PRO A 117 16.22 -4.00 -18.77
C PRO A 117 17.66 -3.70 -19.19
N PRO A 118 17.89 -2.69 -20.04
CA PRO A 118 19.25 -2.20 -20.28
C PRO A 118 19.87 -1.77 -18.94
N MET A 119 21.11 -2.17 -18.69
CA MET A 119 21.85 -1.81 -17.47
C MET A 119 21.92 -0.29 -17.25
N MET A 120 21.97 0.48 -18.34
CA MET A 120 21.96 1.94 -18.37
C MET A 120 20.95 2.39 -19.43
N PRO A 121 19.64 2.50 -19.10
CA PRO A 121 18.65 2.94 -20.05
C PRO A 121 18.93 4.36 -20.54
N GLY A 122 18.75 4.60 -21.84
CA GLY A 122 18.83 5.95 -22.41
C GLY A 122 17.53 6.72 -22.17
N ALA A 123 17.57 8.04 -22.30
CA ALA A 123 16.38 8.89 -22.12
C ALA A 123 15.19 8.51 -23.03
N ASN A 124 15.45 7.89 -24.18
CA ASN A 124 14.43 7.43 -25.13
C ASN A 124 14.03 5.96 -24.94
N THR A 125 14.55 5.28 -23.92
CA THR A 125 14.16 3.90 -23.61
C THR A 125 12.73 3.89 -23.08
N ALA A 126 11.84 3.13 -23.73
CA ALA A 126 10.52 2.84 -23.18
C ALA A 126 10.58 1.49 -22.44
N PRO A 127 10.32 1.44 -21.12
CA PRO A 127 10.19 0.18 -20.40
C PRO A 127 9.04 -0.66 -20.97
N THR A 128 9.29 -1.96 -21.16
CA THR A 128 8.25 -2.91 -21.57
C THR A 128 7.82 -3.70 -20.35
N LEU A 129 6.74 -3.25 -19.73
CA LEU A 129 6.13 -3.95 -18.59
C LEU A 129 5.24 -5.08 -19.08
N THR A 130 5.52 -6.29 -18.61
CA THR A 130 4.75 -7.49 -18.92
C THR A 130 4.26 -8.16 -17.65
N GLN A 131 3.31 -9.08 -17.78
CA GLN A 131 2.84 -9.88 -16.65
C GLN A 131 3.99 -10.76 -16.10
N LEU A 132 3.85 -11.18 -14.84
CA LEU A 132 4.78 -12.11 -14.20
C LEU A 132 4.92 -13.41 -15.00
N ALA A 133 6.03 -14.14 -14.81
CA ALA A 133 6.16 -15.45 -15.42
C ALA A 133 5.10 -16.40 -14.84
N PRO A 134 4.63 -17.39 -15.61
CA PRO A 134 3.81 -18.45 -15.05
C PRO A 134 4.53 -19.14 -13.88
N GLY A 135 3.90 -19.14 -12.70
CA GLY A 135 4.45 -19.75 -11.49
C GLY A 135 5.09 -18.77 -10.52
N ASP A 136 5.44 -17.55 -10.96
CA ASP A 136 5.84 -16.48 -10.04
C ASP A 136 4.62 -15.99 -9.26
N LEU A 137 4.78 -15.92 -7.94
CA LEU A 137 3.81 -15.45 -6.98
C LEU A 137 4.50 -14.43 -6.09
N ILE A 138 4.04 -13.18 -6.17
CA ILE A 138 4.42 -12.14 -5.23
C ILE A 138 3.33 -12.03 -4.17
N THR A 139 3.71 -12.14 -2.90
CA THR A 139 2.84 -11.87 -1.75
C THR A 139 3.24 -10.57 -1.06
N VAL A 140 2.24 -9.87 -0.55
CA VAL A 140 2.38 -8.63 0.21
C VAL A 140 1.64 -8.82 1.53
N GLU A 141 2.35 -8.68 2.64
CA GLU A 141 1.82 -8.83 3.99
C GLU A 141 2.08 -7.53 4.77
N ALA A 142 1.08 -7.12 5.56
CA ALA A 142 1.22 -6.00 6.50
C ALA A 142 0.66 -6.41 7.87
N ALA A 143 0.50 -5.44 8.76
CA ALA A 143 -0.04 -5.67 10.11
C ALA A 143 -1.31 -6.53 10.11
N MET A 144 -2.17 -6.35 9.10
CA MET A 144 -3.33 -7.22 8.91
C MET A 144 -3.58 -7.51 7.43
N GLY A 145 -3.69 -8.79 7.11
CA GLY A 145 -4.05 -9.25 5.78
C GLY A 145 -2.84 -9.56 4.90
N VAL A 146 -3.14 -10.30 3.84
CA VAL A 146 -2.19 -10.69 2.80
C VAL A 146 -2.88 -10.43 1.46
N ALA A 147 -2.14 -9.86 0.52
CA ALA A 147 -2.53 -9.74 -0.88
C ALA A 147 -1.50 -10.46 -1.75
N ASP A 148 -1.88 -10.90 -2.93
CA ASP A 148 -0.96 -11.58 -3.84
C ASP A 148 -1.17 -11.20 -5.31
N SER A 149 -0.22 -11.58 -6.16
CA SER A 149 -0.22 -11.24 -7.58
C SER A 149 -1.22 -12.03 -8.44
N ILE A 150 -1.97 -12.98 -7.87
CA ILE A 150 -2.97 -13.78 -8.58
C ILE A 150 -4.35 -13.18 -8.39
N ASP A 151 -4.78 -13.06 -7.13
CA ASP A 151 -6.12 -12.63 -6.76
C ASP A 151 -6.17 -11.15 -6.38
N PHE A 152 -5.01 -10.51 -6.21
CA PHE A 152 -4.89 -9.17 -5.65
C PHE A 152 -5.55 -9.06 -4.28
N GLY A 153 -5.64 -7.86 -3.72
CA GLY A 153 -6.31 -7.68 -2.44
C GLY A 153 -5.86 -6.48 -1.66
N THR A 154 -6.33 -6.41 -0.42
CA THR A 154 -6.07 -5.29 0.48
C THR A 154 -5.35 -5.76 1.73
N VAL A 155 -4.29 -5.05 2.10
CA VAL A 155 -3.64 -5.16 3.41
C VAL A 155 -3.88 -3.88 4.20
N THR A 156 -4.15 -4.02 5.50
CA THR A 156 -4.30 -2.87 6.39
C THR A 156 -2.96 -2.56 7.03
N LEU A 157 -2.46 -1.35 6.76
CA LEU A 157 -1.23 -0.83 7.36
C LEU A 157 -1.46 -0.51 8.83
N MET A 158 -2.60 0.10 9.17
CA MET A 158 -3.02 0.36 10.54
C MET A 158 -4.54 0.53 10.63
N GLU A 159 -5.13 0.08 11.75
CA GLU A 159 -6.57 0.24 12.00
C GLU A 159 -6.96 1.66 12.40
N ALA A 160 -6.06 2.36 13.08
CA ALA A 160 -6.27 3.73 13.55
C ALA A 160 -4.93 4.48 13.60
N VAL A 161 -4.83 5.57 12.84
CA VAL A 161 -3.65 6.44 12.86
C VAL A 161 -3.55 7.12 14.22
N PRO A 162 -2.44 6.97 14.95
CA PRO A 162 -2.29 7.56 16.27
C PRO A 162 -2.03 9.07 16.19
N PHE A 163 -2.24 9.75 17.31
CA PHE A 163 -1.84 11.15 17.45
C PHE A 163 -0.33 11.32 17.24
N GLY A 164 0.06 12.29 16.42
CA GLY A 164 1.47 12.52 16.07
C GLY A 164 1.99 11.69 14.90
N GLY A 165 1.20 10.75 14.38
CA GLY A 165 1.57 9.92 13.23
C GLY A 165 2.22 8.62 13.64
N ALA A 166 2.58 7.82 12.64
CA ALA A 166 3.22 6.52 12.79
C ALA A 166 4.52 6.51 11.99
N ARG A 167 5.49 5.73 12.44
CA ARG A 167 6.71 5.48 11.68
C ARG A 167 6.87 3.97 11.54
N GLU A 168 7.57 3.54 10.49
CA GLU A 168 8.01 2.16 10.33
C GLU A 168 6.86 1.18 10.20
N VAL A 169 5.83 1.57 9.48
CA VAL A 169 4.70 0.69 9.24
C VAL A 169 5.17 -0.36 8.25
N ALA A 170 5.51 -1.53 8.81
CA ALA A 170 6.15 -2.63 8.11
C ALA A 170 5.24 -3.23 7.05
N VAL A 171 5.84 -3.49 5.88
CA VAL A 171 5.26 -4.27 4.80
C VAL A 171 6.30 -5.29 4.38
N LEU A 172 5.90 -6.56 4.35
CA LEU A 172 6.73 -7.66 3.88
C LEU A 172 6.31 -8.00 2.45
N TYR A 173 7.27 -7.94 1.55
CA TYR A 173 7.14 -8.39 0.18
C TYR A 173 7.88 -9.71 0.05
N GLN A 174 7.28 -10.70 -0.61
CA GLN A 174 7.94 -11.98 -0.90
C GLN A 174 7.66 -12.42 -2.32
N ILE A 175 8.60 -13.14 -2.91
CA ILE A 175 8.45 -13.82 -4.18
C ILE A 175 8.95 -15.25 -4.06
N ASN A 176 8.26 -16.20 -4.70
CA ASN A 176 8.59 -17.63 -4.69
C ASN A 176 9.66 -18.03 -5.72
N SER A 177 10.60 -17.13 -6.00
CA SER A 177 11.73 -17.35 -6.89
C SER A 177 12.91 -16.44 -6.50
N HIS A 178 14.03 -16.55 -7.21
CA HIS A 178 15.18 -15.64 -7.09
C HIS A 178 15.34 -14.78 -8.35
N PRO A 179 14.78 -13.56 -8.37
CA PRO A 179 14.93 -12.64 -9.50
C PRO A 179 16.41 -12.31 -9.74
N ALA A 180 16.82 -12.22 -11.00
CA ALA A 180 18.22 -11.94 -11.39
C ALA A 180 18.36 -10.92 -12.53
N ASP A 181 17.42 -10.88 -13.48
CA ASP A 181 17.48 -10.00 -14.67
C ASP A 181 16.11 -9.37 -14.97
N GLU A 182 15.42 -8.92 -13.91
CA GLU A 182 14.11 -8.30 -14.04
C GLU A 182 13.82 -7.36 -12.88
N ILE A 183 13.02 -6.33 -13.14
CA ILE A 183 12.52 -5.42 -12.11
C ILE A 183 11.02 -5.66 -11.98
N HIS A 184 10.57 -5.99 -10.77
CA HIS A 184 9.16 -6.14 -10.47
C HIS A 184 8.54 -4.78 -10.16
N VAL A 185 7.32 -4.54 -10.62
CA VAL A 185 6.55 -3.31 -10.39
C VAL A 185 5.23 -3.71 -9.76
N LEU A 186 5.03 -3.34 -8.51
CA LEU A 186 3.79 -3.54 -7.78
C LEU A 186 3.03 -2.21 -7.75
N GLU A 187 1.76 -2.26 -8.13
CA GLU A 187 0.87 -1.11 -8.23
C GLU A 187 -0.15 -1.15 -7.09
N PHE A 188 -0.21 -0.08 -6.30
CA PHE A 188 -1.09 0.02 -5.15
C PHE A 188 -1.99 1.25 -5.18
N ILE A 189 -3.13 1.18 -4.50
CA ILE A 189 -3.92 2.34 -4.07
C ILE A 189 -3.89 2.41 -2.54
N LEU A 190 -3.42 3.54 -2.00
CA LEU A 190 -3.50 3.84 -0.58
C LEU A 190 -4.86 4.47 -0.27
N SER A 191 -5.57 3.94 0.70
CA SER A 191 -6.90 4.40 1.11
C SER A 191 -7.00 4.57 2.62
N THR A 192 -8.04 5.28 3.06
CA THR A 192 -8.35 5.48 4.47
C THR A 192 -9.85 5.32 4.72
N SER A 193 -10.25 5.00 5.95
CA SER A 193 -11.65 5.01 6.36
C SER A 193 -12.25 6.43 6.49
N SER A 194 -11.45 7.48 6.38
CA SER A 194 -11.95 8.85 6.34
C SER A 194 -12.64 9.16 5.01
N ALA A 195 -13.96 9.35 5.05
CA ALA A 195 -14.74 9.71 3.85
C ALA A 195 -14.42 11.11 3.29
N ALA A 196 -13.68 11.94 4.05
CA ALA A 196 -13.28 13.28 3.63
C ALA A 196 -11.97 13.29 2.83
N ILE A 197 -11.27 12.16 2.77
CA ILE A 197 -9.95 12.06 2.13
C ILE A 197 -10.06 11.07 0.98
N GLU A 198 -9.73 11.52 -0.23
CA GLU A 198 -9.70 10.68 -1.41
C GLU A 198 -8.53 9.68 -1.35
N PRO A 199 -8.71 8.46 -1.89
CA PRO A 199 -7.62 7.51 -2.08
C PRO A 199 -6.49 8.09 -2.92
N SER A 200 -5.29 7.53 -2.77
CA SER A 200 -4.14 7.98 -3.55
C SER A 200 -4.30 7.67 -5.03
N ASN A 201 -3.44 8.30 -5.82
CA ASN A 201 -3.12 7.76 -7.13
C ASN A 201 -2.30 6.47 -7.00
N THR A 202 -2.06 5.81 -8.12
CA THR A 202 -1.26 4.59 -8.14
C THR A 202 0.10 4.85 -7.51
N ILE A 203 0.43 4.03 -6.51
CA ILE A 203 1.73 3.94 -5.87
C ILE A 203 2.47 2.78 -6.49
N TYR A 204 3.69 3.04 -6.92
CA TYR A 204 4.58 2.09 -7.56
C TYR A 204 5.70 1.70 -6.61
N VAL A 205 5.74 0.43 -6.22
CA VAL A 205 6.88 -0.18 -5.55
C VAL A 205 7.65 -0.97 -6.59
N LEU A 206 8.92 -0.61 -6.80
CA LEU A 206 9.79 -1.33 -7.72
C LEU A 206 10.71 -2.24 -6.91
N LEU A 207 10.80 -3.53 -7.24
CA LEU A 207 11.68 -4.48 -6.55
C LEU A 207 12.62 -5.11 -7.57
N SER A 208 13.86 -4.65 -7.56
CA SER A 208 14.93 -5.15 -8.44
C SER A 208 15.70 -6.30 -7.79
N PRO A 209 16.51 -7.04 -8.56
CA PRO A 209 17.21 -8.23 -8.08
C PRO A 209 18.16 -7.95 -6.92
N ASP A 210 18.47 -9.00 -6.16
CA ASP A 210 19.56 -8.97 -5.22
C ASP A 210 20.92 -8.93 -5.94
N GLY A 211 21.98 -8.55 -5.24
CA GLY A 211 23.33 -8.62 -5.77
C GLY A 211 24.36 -7.80 -5.00
N ASP A 212 25.64 -8.06 -5.27
CA ASP A 212 26.73 -7.42 -4.51
C ASP A 212 27.08 -6.01 -5.00
N ASN A 213 26.59 -5.61 -6.17
CA ASN A 213 26.94 -4.34 -6.80
C ASN A 213 25.76 -3.72 -7.56
N PRO A 214 25.80 -2.41 -7.87
CA PRO A 214 24.69 -1.71 -8.53
C PRO A 214 24.29 -2.30 -9.89
N MET A 215 25.19 -2.98 -10.61
CA MET A 215 24.87 -3.58 -11.90
C MET A 215 24.05 -4.86 -11.71
N ALA A 216 24.47 -5.74 -10.80
CA ALA A 216 23.73 -6.96 -10.45
C ALA A 216 22.33 -6.63 -9.90
N LYS A 217 22.23 -5.53 -9.15
CA LYS A 217 20.97 -5.00 -8.59
C LYS A 217 20.06 -4.29 -9.60
N LEU A 218 20.52 -4.11 -10.85
CA LEU A 218 19.85 -3.29 -11.87
C LEU A 218 19.53 -1.86 -11.40
N HIS A 219 20.38 -1.29 -10.54
CA HIS A 219 20.12 -0.06 -9.80
C HIS A 219 19.78 1.15 -10.69
N HIS A 220 20.56 1.37 -11.76
CA HIS A 220 20.31 2.48 -12.69
C HIS A 220 19.04 2.28 -13.53
N ALA A 221 18.70 1.04 -13.86
CA ALA A 221 17.44 0.74 -14.54
C ALA A 221 16.24 1.00 -13.60
N SER A 222 16.37 0.69 -12.32
CA SER A 222 15.37 1.01 -11.30
C SER A 222 15.17 2.52 -11.16
N LEU A 223 16.24 3.31 -11.03
CA LEU A 223 16.17 4.77 -10.99
C LEU A 223 15.55 5.38 -12.25
N PHE A 224 15.87 4.83 -13.42
CA PHE A 224 15.25 5.23 -14.67
C PHE A 224 13.74 4.94 -14.66
N LEU A 225 13.35 3.75 -14.20
CA LEU A 225 11.96 3.34 -14.15
C LEU A 225 11.14 4.17 -13.16
N GLU A 226 11.71 4.59 -12.01
CA GLU A 226 11.09 5.55 -11.10
C GLU A 226 10.66 6.81 -11.86
N GLY A 227 11.60 7.43 -12.58
CA GLY A 227 11.34 8.65 -13.34
C GLY A 227 10.34 8.44 -14.47
N TYR A 228 10.42 7.30 -15.18
CA TYR A 228 9.49 6.98 -16.25
C TYR A 228 8.05 6.84 -15.73
N LEU A 229 7.82 6.04 -14.70
CA LEU A 229 6.48 5.81 -14.14
C LEU A 229 5.86 7.10 -13.59
N ALA A 230 6.67 7.98 -13.00
CA ALA A 230 6.23 9.29 -12.53
C ALA A 230 5.72 10.22 -13.64
N THR A 231 6.08 9.96 -14.91
CA THR A 231 5.61 10.75 -16.06
C THR A 231 4.36 10.21 -16.71
N ILE A 232 3.93 8.98 -16.37
CA ILE A 232 2.71 8.40 -16.93
C ILE A 232 1.54 9.24 -16.44
N PRO A 233 0.80 9.92 -17.34
CA PRO A 233 -0.36 10.69 -16.95
C PRO A 233 -1.35 9.74 -16.30
N GLU A 234 -1.80 10.08 -15.10
CA GLU A 234 -2.81 9.31 -14.42
C GLU A 234 -4.03 9.18 -15.34
N PRO A 235 -4.66 8.00 -15.43
CA PRO A 235 -5.94 7.89 -16.11
C PRO A 235 -6.92 8.77 -15.33
N THR A 236 -7.12 10.00 -15.81
CA THR A 236 -8.13 10.91 -15.26
C THR A 236 -9.43 10.13 -15.17
N GLY A 237 -10.17 10.28 -14.05
CA GLY A 237 -11.36 9.49 -13.70
C GLY A 237 -12.47 9.42 -14.76
N ALA A 238 -12.32 10.11 -15.90
CA ALA A 238 -13.07 9.89 -17.13
C ALA A 238 -13.06 8.42 -17.60
N CYS A 239 -11.95 7.67 -17.46
CA CYS A 239 -11.92 6.26 -17.88
C CYS A 239 -12.78 5.34 -16.98
N LEU A 240 -12.82 5.59 -15.66
CA LEU A 240 -13.70 4.86 -14.74
C LEU A 240 -15.18 5.26 -14.90
N ALA A 241 -15.47 6.50 -15.27
CA ALA A 241 -16.84 6.95 -15.55
C ALA A 241 -17.44 6.30 -16.81
N VAL A 242 -16.63 5.97 -17.83
CA VAL A 242 -17.11 5.28 -19.03
C VAL A 242 -17.48 3.82 -18.73
N ALA A 243 -16.75 3.15 -17.84
CA ALA A 243 -17.06 1.78 -17.42
C ALA A 243 -18.37 1.68 -16.62
N SER A 244 -18.66 2.64 -15.74
CA SER A 244 -19.88 2.65 -14.94
C SER A 244 -21.14 3.00 -15.76
N VAL A 245 -21.03 3.92 -16.73
CA VAL A 245 -22.12 4.23 -17.68
C VAL A 245 -22.36 3.06 -18.64
N GLY A 246 -21.30 2.40 -19.12
CA GLY A 246 -21.40 1.19 -19.96
C GLY A 246 -22.08 0.02 -19.24
N GLY A 247 -21.73 -0.21 -17.97
CA GLY A 247 -22.37 -1.22 -17.12
C GLY A 247 -23.85 -0.94 -16.84
N ALA A 248 -24.22 0.31 -16.59
CA ALA A 248 -25.61 0.73 -16.39
C ALA A 248 -26.48 0.55 -17.65
N LEU A 249 -25.93 0.84 -18.83
CA LEU A 249 -26.65 0.64 -20.11
C LEU A 249 -26.80 -0.85 -20.46
N LEU A 250 -25.82 -1.70 -20.12
CA LEU A 250 -25.88 -3.14 -20.33
C LEU A 250 -26.86 -3.83 -19.34
N SER A 251 -26.95 -3.37 -18.10
CA SER A 251 -27.91 -3.90 -17.13
C SER A 251 -29.36 -3.54 -17.50
N GLN A 252 -29.61 -2.32 -18.01
CA GLN A 252 -30.91 -1.93 -18.54
C GLN A 252 -31.31 -2.75 -19.78
N ARG A 253 -30.38 -3.07 -20.68
CA ARG A 253 -30.66 -3.95 -21.83
C ARG A 253 -31.03 -5.38 -21.42
N ARG A 254 -30.39 -5.94 -20.38
CA ARG A 254 -30.74 -7.28 -19.86
C ARG A 254 -32.11 -7.31 -19.21
N LYS A 255 -32.50 -6.26 -18.47
CA LYS A 255 -33.83 -6.14 -17.86
C LYS A 255 -34.94 -6.11 -18.93
N ARG A 256 -34.77 -5.26 -19.94
CA ARG A 256 -35.75 -5.13 -21.04
C ARG A 256 -35.92 -6.41 -21.87
N ARG A 257 -34.84 -7.18 -22.04
CA ARG A 257 -34.88 -8.47 -22.76
C ARG A 257 -35.66 -9.54 -21.99
N ARG A 258 -35.60 -9.54 -20.65
CA ARG A 258 -36.42 -10.43 -19.80
C ARG A 258 -37.91 -10.04 -19.84
N GLU A 259 -38.22 -8.76 -19.75
CA GLU A 259 -39.61 -8.29 -19.84
C GLU A 259 -40.26 -8.66 -21.19
N LEU A 260 -39.49 -8.61 -22.28
CA LEU A 260 -39.96 -9.03 -23.62
C LEU A 260 -40.11 -10.55 -23.76
N SER A 261 -39.27 -11.36 -23.11
CA SER A 261 -39.44 -12.82 -23.13
C SER A 261 -40.69 -13.25 -22.36
N ASP A 262 -40.98 -12.58 -21.23
CA ASP A 262 -42.13 -12.89 -20.39
C ASP A 262 -43.44 -12.50 -21.08
N LEU A 263 -43.47 -11.37 -21.79
CA LEU A 263 -44.62 -10.96 -22.60
C LEU A 263 -44.91 -11.94 -23.74
N ASN A 264 -43.89 -12.44 -24.44
CA ASN A 264 -44.08 -13.42 -25.51
C ASN A 264 -44.56 -14.78 -24.99
N ALA A 265 -44.11 -15.20 -23.80
CA ALA A 265 -44.60 -16.42 -23.16
C ALA A 265 -46.09 -16.34 -22.82
N VAL A 266 -46.57 -15.19 -22.33
CA VAL A 266 -47.99 -14.96 -22.01
C VAL A 266 -48.86 -14.94 -23.28
N VAL A 267 -48.39 -14.34 -24.38
CA VAL A 267 -49.14 -14.30 -25.64
C VAL A 267 -49.26 -15.69 -26.27
N LEU A 268 -48.25 -16.55 -26.12
CA LEU A 268 -48.30 -17.94 -26.59
C LEU A 268 -49.20 -18.85 -25.76
N TRP A 269 -49.41 -18.52 -24.48
CA TRP A 269 -50.29 -19.29 -23.59
C TRP A 269 -51.79 -19.03 -23.86
N ASN A 270 -52.14 -17.83 -24.35
CA ASN A 270 -53.53 -17.46 -24.67
C ASN A 270 -54.00 -17.87 -26.08
N ARG A 271 -53.24 -18.72 -26.79
CA ARG A 271 -53.56 -19.19 -28.16
C ARG A 271 -53.95 -20.67 -28.24
N TRP A 272 -54.24 -21.30 -27.10
CA TRP A 272 -54.74 -22.67 -27.02
C TRP A 272 -56.03 -22.71 -26.21
#